data_AF-A0A1G7YMM5-F1
#
_entry.id   AF-A0A1G7YMM5-F1
#
_cell.length_a   1.000
_cell.length_b   1.000
_cell.length_c   1.000
_cell.angle_alpha   90.00
_cell.angle_beta   90.00
_cell.angle_gamma   90.00
#
_symmetry.space_group_name_H-M   'P 1'
#
loop_
_entity.id
_entity.type
_entity.pdbx_description
1 polymer ?
#
loop_
_entity_poly.entity_id
_entity_poly.type
_entity_poly.pdbx_seq_one_letter_code
_entity_poly.pdbx_strand_id
1 'polypeptide(L)'
;MLQLGGIANAPDLSKKIMALETVLAAQHMKKEQTRDVVKLNNKYAIKDLKQLMPDFNWASMLQNARIQNQQNIVVAQVDYIKSLNTIIKTTPLTTWKAYLKWKAIHGAATSLNTALDNENFDFYSKTLSGIQVQQPMWRRGVDRVNNSLGEIVGKVYVKKHFSPEAKEQVTLLVKNLLKAYGESIKNLDWMSPETKKQALDKLSKFTPKIGYPDQWRDYSTLKVVKGDLYGNQQKATAFEYNRQIRKTG
;
A
#
# COMPACT_ATOMS: atom_id res chain seq x y z
N MET A 1 -0.88 -23.76 3.86
CA MET A 1 -1.95 -22.72 3.91
C MET A 1 -3.38 -23.18 3.52
N LEU A 2 -3.66 -23.57 2.26
CA LEU A 2 -5.04 -23.91 1.82
C LEU A 2 -5.69 -25.03 2.64
N GLN A 3 -4.93 -26.10 2.91
CA GLN A 3 -5.38 -27.22 3.72
C GLN A 3 -5.70 -26.79 5.17
N LEU A 4 -4.86 -25.94 5.77
CA LEU A 4 -5.10 -25.38 7.12
C LEU A 4 -6.36 -24.51 7.16
N GLY A 5 -6.73 -23.88 6.04
CA GLY A 5 -7.98 -23.14 5.89
C GLY A 5 -9.19 -24.02 5.54
N GLY A 6 -9.08 -25.35 5.61
CA GLY A 6 -10.18 -26.28 5.34
C GLY A 6 -10.59 -26.38 3.87
N ILE A 7 -9.73 -25.98 2.93
CA ILE A 7 -10.03 -26.05 1.49
C ILE A 7 -9.63 -27.43 0.94
N ALA A 8 -10.63 -28.18 0.47
CA ALA A 8 -10.43 -29.47 -0.20
C ALA A 8 -9.60 -29.33 -1.49
N ASN A 9 -8.96 -30.42 -1.92
CA ASN A 9 -8.13 -30.50 -3.13
C ASN A 9 -6.98 -29.46 -3.16
N ALA A 10 -6.44 -29.11 -2.00
CA ALA A 10 -5.38 -28.11 -1.87
C ALA A 10 -4.17 -28.32 -2.80
N PRO A 11 -3.65 -29.55 -3.05
CA PRO A 11 -2.50 -29.75 -3.95
C PRO A 11 -2.77 -29.44 -5.42
N ASP A 12 -3.98 -29.68 -5.92
CA ASP A 12 -4.35 -29.30 -7.30
C ASP A 12 -4.63 -27.80 -7.39
N LEU A 13 -5.35 -27.25 -6.41
CA LEU A 13 -5.67 -25.82 -6.36
C LEU A 13 -4.41 -24.96 -6.22
N SER A 14 -3.40 -25.39 -5.47
CA SER A 14 -2.14 -24.64 -5.35
C SER A 14 -1.38 -24.54 -6.67
N LYS A 15 -1.36 -25.62 -7.49
CA LYS A 15 -0.78 -25.59 -8.84
C LYS A 15 -1.52 -24.62 -9.75
N LYS A 16 -2.87 -24.63 -9.71
CA LYS A 16 -3.70 -23.69 -10.48
C LYS A 16 -3.50 -22.24 -10.06
N ILE A 17 -3.39 -21.98 -8.75
CA ILE A 17 -3.09 -20.66 -8.20
C ILE A 17 -1.71 -20.19 -8.67
N MET A 18 -0.67 -21.02 -8.53
CA MET A 18 0.68 -20.67 -8.98
C MET A 18 0.72 -20.38 -10.48
N ALA A 19 0.02 -21.19 -11.29
CA ALA A 19 -0.07 -20.95 -12.72
C ALA A 19 -0.76 -19.60 -13.05
N LEU A 20 -1.88 -19.28 -12.37
CA LEU A 20 -2.54 -17.98 -12.51
C LEU A 20 -1.62 -16.83 -12.08
N GLU A 21 -0.96 -16.94 -10.93
CA GLU A 21 -0.03 -15.91 -10.43
C GLU A 21 1.15 -15.71 -11.38
N THR A 22 1.65 -16.78 -12.01
CA THR A 22 2.71 -16.72 -13.02
C THR A 22 2.24 -15.96 -14.26
N VAL A 23 1.02 -16.23 -14.75
CA VAL A 23 0.43 -15.52 -15.89
C VAL A 23 0.23 -14.04 -15.56
N LEU A 24 -0.29 -13.71 -14.37
CA LEU A 24 -0.44 -12.32 -13.92
C LEU A 24 0.92 -11.61 -13.84
N ALA A 25 1.91 -12.26 -13.23
CA ALA A 25 3.26 -11.70 -13.07
C ALA A 25 3.96 -11.46 -14.40
N ALA A 26 3.77 -12.32 -15.40
CA ALA A 26 4.32 -12.14 -16.74
C ALA A 26 3.80 -10.89 -17.46
N GLN A 27 2.66 -10.34 -17.02
CA GLN A 27 2.06 -9.12 -17.55
C GLN A 27 2.39 -7.87 -16.72
N HIS A 28 3.09 -8.01 -15.59
CA HIS A 28 3.48 -6.86 -14.78
C HIS A 28 4.57 -6.03 -15.48
N MET A 29 4.48 -4.72 -15.33
CA MET A 29 5.56 -3.81 -15.70
C MET A 29 6.84 -4.18 -14.93
N LYS A 30 8.00 -4.14 -15.60
CA LYS A 30 9.28 -4.42 -14.96
C LYS A 30 9.59 -3.37 -13.88
N LYS A 31 10.26 -3.78 -12.80
CA LYS A 31 10.54 -2.94 -11.62
C LYS A 31 11.29 -1.65 -11.95
N GLU A 32 12.19 -1.68 -12.93
CA GLU A 32 12.93 -0.51 -13.39
C GLU A 32 12.03 0.52 -14.07
N GLN A 33 11.00 0.07 -14.80
CA GLN A 33 10.06 0.93 -15.52
C GLN A 33 9.08 1.60 -14.55
N THR A 34 8.76 0.99 -13.41
CA THR A 34 7.87 1.60 -12.41
C THR A 34 8.49 2.81 -11.70
N ARG A 35 9.73 3.20 -12.00
CA ARG A 35 10.38 4.42 -11.49
C ARG A 35 10.04 5.65 -12.33
N ASP A 36 9.52 5.46 -13.54
CA ASP A 36 9.10 6.54 -14.44
C ASP A 36 7.67 6.97 -14.09
N VAL A 37 7.55 7.98 -13.23
CA VAL A 37 6.25 8.50 -12.76
C VAL A 37 5.40 9.11 -13.88
N VAL A 38 6.02 9.55 -14.98
CA VAL A 38 5.31 10.10 -16.13
C VAL A 38 4.61 8.97 -16.87
N LYS A 39 5.30 7.84 -17.10
CA LYS A 39 4.69 6.65 -17.72
C LYS A 39 3.61 5.99 -16.88
N LEU A 40 3.64 6.17 -15.55
CA LEU A 40 2.58 5.67 -14.66
C LEU A 40 1.35 6.60 -14.62
N ASN A 41 1.43 7.82 -15.15
CA ASN A 41 0.35 8.80 -15.06
C ASN A 41 -0.57 8.78 -16.29
N ASN A 42 -1.27 7.66 -16.49
CA ASN A 42 -2.22 7.52 -17.60
C ASN A 42 -3.63 7.85 -17.13
N LYS A 43 -4.08 9.09 -17.34
CA LYS A 43 -5.42 9.55 -16.95
C LYS A 43 -6.47 9.07 -17.97
N TYR A 44 -7.49 8.38 -17.49
CA TYR A 44 -8.67 7.96 -18.26
C TYR A 44 -9.94 8.52 -17.64
N ALA A 45 -10.92 8.89 -18.48
CA ALA A 45 -12.26 9.12 -17.98
C ALA A 45 -12.90 7.77 -17.60
N ILE A 46 -13.68 7.72 -16.52
CA ILE A 46 -14.27 6.46 -16.02
C ILE A 46 -15.14 5.79 -17.08
N LYS A 47 -15.87 6.58 -17.87
CA LYS A 47 -16.70 6.09 -18.98
C LYS A 47 -15.92 5.33 -20.06
N ASP A 48 -14.62 5.61 -20.19
CA ASP A 48 -13.76 5.05 -21.24
C ASP A 48 -13.01 3.79 -20.77
N LEU A 49 -13.15 3.36 -19.51
CA LEU A 49 -12.46 2.17 -18.98
C LEU A 49 -12.82 0.87 -19.71
N LYS A 50 -13.99 0.81 -20.35
CA LYS A 50 -14.38 -0.31 -21.22
C LYS A 50 -13.47 -0.46 -22.44
N GLN A 51 -12.76 0.58 -22.86
CA GLN A 51 -11.75 0.49 -23.92
C GLN A 51 -10.51 -0.33 -23.47
N LEU A 52 -10.26 -0.40 -22.15
CA LEU A 52 -9.15 -1.15 -21.58
C LEU A 52 -9.54 -2.58 -21.21
N MET A 53 -10.71 -2.77 -20.59
CA MET A 53 -11.26 -4.09 -20.26
C MET A 53 -12.74 -4.17 -20.66
N PRO A 54 -13.06 -4.52 -21.92
CA PRO A 54 -14.44 -4.51 -22.42
C PRO A 54 -15.34 -5.57 -21.78
N ASP A 55 -14.79 -6.72 -21.38
CA ASP A 55 -15.56 -7.82 -20.78
C ASP A 55 -15.73 -7.65 -19.24
N PHE A 56 -15.11 -6.64 -18.63
CA PHE A 56 -15.12 -6.43 -17.18
C PHE A 56 -16.21 -5.45 -16.72
N ASN A 57 -16.93 -5.82 -15.66
CA ASN A 57 -17.99 -4.99 -15.10
C ASN A 57 -17.42 -3.87 -14.20
N TRP A 58 -16.88 -2.83 -14.84
CA TRP A 58 -16.35 -1.63 -14.18
C TRP A 58 -17.37 -0.95 -13.28
N ALA A 59 -18.65 -0.88 -13.69
CA ALA A 59 -19.70 -0.24 -12.91
C ALA A 59 -19.89 -0.94 -11.56
N SER A 60 -19.99 -2.27 -11.56
CA SER A 60 -20.09 -3.05 -10.33
C SER A 60 -18.82 -2.94 -9.48
N MET A 61 -17.64 -2.98 -10.09
CA MET A 61 -16.38 -2.84 -9.35
C MET A 61 -16.29 -1.47 -8.66
N LEU A 62 -16.56 -0.39 -9.38
CA LEU A 62 -16.51 0.98 -8.85
C LEU A 62 -17.59 1.25 -7.79
N GLN A 63 -18.80 0.70 -7.97
CA GLN A 63 -19.86 0.75 -6.97
C GLN A 63 -19.44 0.03 -5.68
N ASN A 64 -18.93 -1.20 -5.78
CA ASN A 64 -18.45 -1.95 -4.61
C ASN A 64 -17.23 -1.28 -3.96
N ALA A 65 -16.42 -0.59 -4.76
CA ALA A 65 -15.31 0.23 -4.29
C ALA A 65 -15.74 1.62 -3.79
N ARG A 66 -17.04 1.97 -3.78
CA ARG A 66 -17.53 3.29 -3.35
C ARG A 66 -16.85 4.47 -4.09
N ILE A 67 -16.48 4.28 -5.35
CA ILE A 67 -15.88 5.28 -6.24
C ILE A 67 -16.90 5.59 -7.33
N GLN A 68 -17.86 6.48 -7.03
CA GLN A 68 -18.96 6.79 -7.95
C GLN A 68 -19.00 8.25 -8.41
N ASN A 69 -18.28 9.14 -7.71
CA ASN A 69 -18.35 10.59 -7.93
C ASN A 69 -17.19 11.13 -8.78
N GLN A 70 -16.25 10.27 -9.13
CA GLN A 70 -15.02 10.63 -9.82
C GLN A 70 -15.23 10.58 -11.32
N GLN A 71 -14.77 11.60 -12.04
CA GLN A 71 -14.86 11.62 -13.50
C GLN A 71 -13.69 10.89 -14.17
N ASN A 72 -12.54 10.86 -13.50
CA ASN A 72 -11.29 10.36 -14.04
C ASN A 72 -10.58 9.44 -13.04
N ILE A 73 -9.78 8.51 -13.57
CA ILE A 73 -8.90 7.63 -12.81
C ILE A 73 -7.53 7.55 -13.49
N VAL A 74 -6.48 7.38 -12.70
CA VAL A 74 -5.14 7.10 -13.23
C VAL A 74 -4.94 5.58 -13.31
N VAL A 75 -4.61 5.08 -14.49
CA VAL A 75 -4.28 3.68 -14.73
C VAL A 75 -2.76 3.54 -14.82
N ALA A 76 -2.14 3.04 -13.75
CA ALA A 76 -0.68 3.00 -13.64
C ALA A 76 -0.02 2.09 -14.69
N GLN A 77 -0.63 0.93 -14.98
CA GLN A 77 -0.08 -0.06 -15.91
C GLN A 77 -1.15 -0.44 -16.94
N VAL A 78 -1.24 0.36 -18.01
CA VAL A 78 -2.29 0.21 -19.03
C VAL A 78 -2.25 -1.18 -19.68
N ASP A 79 -1.07 -1.67 -20.04
CA ASP A 79 -0.92 -2.97 -20.71
C ASP A 79 -1.33 -4.13 -19.80
N TYR A 80 -0.95 -4.08 -18.52
CA TYR A 80 -1.41 -5.06 -17.54
C TYR A 80 -2.94 -5.10 -17.43
N ILE A 81 -3.58 -3.92 -17.35
CA ILE A 81 -5.04 -3.83 -17.26
C ILE A 81 -5.70 -4.40 -18.53
N LYS A 82 -5.16 -4.13 -19.72
CA LYS A 82 -5.63 -4.75 -20.97
C LYS A 82 -5.48 -6.27 -20.95
N SER A 83 -4.32 -6.79 -20.56
CA SER A 83 -4.09 -8.23 -20.46
C SER A 83 -5.01 -8.90 -19.43
N LEU A 84 -5.32 -8.22 -18.33
CA LEU A 84 -6.18 -8.73 -17.28
C LEU A 84 -7.61 -9.03 -17.79
N ASN A 85 -8.11 -8.29 -18.79
CA ASN A 85 -9.41 -8.59 -19.43
C ASN A 85 -9.45 -10.04 -19.94
N THR A 86 -8.43 -10.41 -20.71
CA THR A 86 -8.31 -11.76 -21.28
C THR A 86 -8.09 -12.79 -20.17
N ILE A 87 -7.20 -12.52 -19.22
CA ILE A 87 -6.90 -13.47 -18.13
C ILE A 87 -8.15 -13.79 -17.32
N ILE A 88 -8.97 -12.78 -16.98
CA ILE A 88 -10.23 -13.00 -16.25
C ILE A 88 -11.17 -13.91 -17.06
N LYS A 89 -11.31 -13.64 -18.36
CA LYS A 89 -12.20 -14.37 -19.27
C LYS A 89 -11.77 -15.82 -19.50
N THR A 90 -10.47 -16.07 -19.65
CA THR A 90 -9.95 -17.41 -19.99
C THR A 90 -9.66 -18.28 -18.77
N THR A 91 -9.55 -17.68 -17.58
CA THR A 91 -9.27 -18.43 -16.36
C THR A 91 -10.56 -19.02 -15.77
N PRO A 92 -10.62 -20.34 -15.50
CA PRO A 92 -11.80 -20.95 -14.89
C PRO A 92 -12.20 -20.29 -13.57
N LEU A 93 -13.50 -20.10 -13.36
CA LEU A 93 -14.03 -19.49 -12.12
C LEU A 93 -13.60 -20.25 -10.86
N THR A 94 -13.41 -21.56 -10.96
CA THR A 94 -12.90 -22.40 -9.85
C THR A 94 -11.49 -21.97 -9.42
N THR A 95 -10.62 -21.61 -10.36
CA THR A 95 -9.28 -21.09 -10.10
C THR A 95 -9.36 -19.71 -9.43
N TRP A 96 -10.21 -18.80 -9.93
CA TRP A 96 -10.41 -17.49 -9.30
C TRP A 96 -10.93 -17.61 -7.85
N LYS A 97 -11.91 -18.48 -7.61
CA LYS A 97 -12.42 -18.75 -6.26
C LYS A 97 -11.33 -19.30 -5.35
N ALA A 98 -10.48 -20.21 -5.84
CA ALA A 98 -9.37 -20.76 -5.08
C ALA A 98 -8.32 -19.68 -4.75
N TYR A 99 -7.93 -18.88 -5.75
CA TYR A 99 -7.02 -17.75 -5.58
C TYR A 99 -7.52 -16.77 -4.52
N LEU A 100 -8.76 -16.31 -4.63
CA LEU A 100 -9.34 -15.33 -3.69
C LEU A 100 -9.49 -15.90 -2.26
N LYS A 101 -9.86 -17.19 -2.13
CA LYS A 101 -9.86 -17.87 -0.83
C LYS A 101 -8.46 -17.93 -0.21
N TRP A 102 -7.45 -18.29 -1.01
CA TRP A 102 -6.07 -18.28 -0.55
C TRP A 102 -5.62 -16.88 -0.11
N LYS A 103 -5.91 -15.82 -0.90
CA LYS A 103 -5.60 -14.43 -0.53
C LYS A 103 -6.26 -14.04 0.79
N ALA A 104 -7.53 -14.42 1.00
CA ALA A 104 -8.25 -14.13 2.24
C ALA A 104 -7.65 -14.85 3.46
N ILE A 105 -7.33 -16.14 3.32
CA ILE A 105 -6.69 -16.93 4.39
C ILE A 105 -5.30 -16.36 4.71
N HIS A 106 -4.50 -16.07 3.69
CA HIS A 106 -3.16 -15.51 3.86
C HIS A 106 -3.19 -14.13 4.53
N GLY A 107 -4.07 -13.23 4.09
CA GLY A 107 -4.21 -11.90 4.71
C GLY A 107 -4.71 -11.92 6.16
N ALA A 108 -5.32 -13.04 6.59
CA ALA A 108 -5.80 -13.25 7.95
C ALA A 108 -4.84 -14.10 8.81
N ALA A 109 -3.83 -14.72 8.23
CA ALA A 109 -3.10 -15.84 8.82
C ALA A 109 -2.54 -15.54 10.22
N THR A 110 -1.98 -14.34 10.40
CA THR A 110 -1.35 -13.88 11.66
C THR A 110 -2.34 -13.41 12.72
N SER A 111 -3.64 -13.62 12.52
CA SER A 111 -4.70 -13.14 13.42
C SER A 111 -5.79 -14.17 13.66
N LEU A 112 -5.54 -15.43 13.28
CA LEU A 112 -6.45 -16.55 13.46
C LEU A 112 -5.88 -17.53 14.50
N ASN A 113 -5.22 -18.60 14.06
CA ASN A 113 -4.69 -19.65 14.94
C ASN A 113 -3.18 -19.85 14.73
N THR A 114 -2.54 -20.53 15.68
CA THR A 114 -1.09 -20.79 15.68
C THR A 114 -0.63 -21.55 14.44
N ALA A 115 -1.42 -22.49 13.92
CA ALA A 115 -1.03 -23.27 12.75
C ALA A 115 -0.90 -22.40 11.49
N LEU A 116 -1.86 -21.50 11.26
CA LEU A 116 -1.82 -20.53 10.15
C LEU A 116 -0.72 -19.49 10.33
N ASP A 117 -0.51 -19.01 11.57
CA ASP A 117 0.56 -18.05 11.89
C ASP A 117 1.95 -18.65 11.63
N ASN A 118 2.18 -19.88 12.09
CA ASN A 118 3.45 -20.59 11.91
C ASN A 118 3.72 -20.90 10.43
N GLU A 119 2.74 -21.42 9.70
CA GLU A 119 2.84 -21.68 8.26
C GLU A 119 3.15 -20.39 7.48
N ASN A 120 2.51 -19.27 7.84
CA ASN A 120 2.78 -17.99 7.21
C ASN A 120 4.21 -17.50 7.50
N PHE A 121 4.69 -17.67 8.73
CA PHE A 121 6.07 -17.36 9.10
C PHE A 121 7.09 -18.22 8.34
N ASP A 122 6.86 -19.53 8.27
CA ASP A 122 7.79 -20.49 7.65
C ASP A 122 8.05 -20.16 6.16
N PHE A 123 7.00 -19.80 5.41
CA PHE A 123 7.18 -19.40 4.02
C PHE A 123 7.72 -17.96 3.90
N TYR A 124 6.99 -16.96 4.41
CA TYR A 124 7.26 -15.56 4.06
C TYR A 124 8.46 -14.95 4.80
N SER A 125 8.73 -15.41 6.01
CA SER A 125 9.84 -14.89 6.83
C SER A 125 11.05 -15.80 6.76
N LYS A 126 10.87 -17.11 6.97
CA LYS A 126 11.99 -18.04 7.02
C LYS A 126 12.50 -18.42 5.63
N THR A 127 11.63 -18.91 4.76
CA THR A 127 12.03 -19.34 3.40
C THR A 127 12.42 -18.17 2.51
N LEU A 128 11.59 -17.12 2.43
CA LEU A 128 11.85 -15.99 1.52
C LEU A 128 12.86 -14.97 2.05
N SER A 129 12.95 -14.79 3.38
CA SER A 129 13.76 -13.73 3.99
C SER A 129 14.87 -14.23 4.93
N GLY A 130 15.01 -15.55 5.11
CA GLY A 130 16.05 -16.16 5.94
C GLY A 130 15.89 -15.99 7.45
N ILE A 131 14.74 -15.47 7.93
CA ILE A 131 14.50 -15.20 9.35
C ILE A 131 14.25 -16.51 10.09
N GLN A 132 15.12 -16.85 11.04
CA GLN A 132 15.08 -18.15 11.72
C GLN A 132 14.03 -18.23 12.84
N VAL A 133 13.76 -17.11 13.53
CA VAL A 133 12.87 -17.09 14.70
C VAL A 133 11.81 -16.00 14.54
N GLN A 134 10.56 -16.36 14.77
CA GLN A 134 9.46 -15.41 14.72
C GLN A 134 9.57 -14.41 15.87
N GLN A 135 9.24 -13.15 15.60
CA GLN A 135 9.24 -12.12 16.63
C GLN A 135 8.33 -12.53 17.81
N PRO A 136 8.73 -12.21 19.06
CA PRO A 136 7.92 -12.50 20.22
C PRO A 136 6.56 -11.77 20.11
N MET A 137 5.52 -12.39 20.65
CA MET A 137 4.12 -11.96 20.47
C MET A 137 3.90 -10.48 20.81
N TRP A 138 4.57 -9.96 21.85
CA TRP A 138 4.42 -8.57 22.26
C TRP A 138 4.90 -7.59 21.18
N ARG A 139 5.98 -7.89 20.43
CA ARG A 139 6.45 -7.03 19.32
C ARG A 139 5.46 -7.03 18.18
N ARG A 140 4.94 -8.21 17.82
CA ARG A 140 3.91 -8.34 16.78
C ARG A 140 2.61 -7.62 17.18
N GLY A 141 2.26 -7.64 18.46
CA GLY A 141 1.16 -6.85 19.02
C GLY A 141 1.39 -5.35 18.90
N VAL A 142 2.61 -4.87 19.22
CA VAL A 142 2.99 -3.46 19.02
C VAL A 142 2.90 -3.07 17.55
N ASP A 143 3.44 -3.89 16.64
CA ASP A 143 3.39 -3.65 15.20
C ASP A 143 1.95 -3.59 14.69
N ARG A 144 1.08 -4.47 15.20
CA ARG A 144 -0.36 -4.47 14.89
C ARG A 144 -1.02 -3.14 15.25
N VAL A 145 -0.75 -2.63 16.45
CA VAL A 145 -1.27 -1.35 16.93
C VAL A 145 -0.66 -0.22 16.11
N ASN A 146 0.65 -0.23 15.85
CA ASN A 146 1.33 0.81 15.07
C ASN A 146 0.83 0.89 13.62
N ASN A 147 0.59 -0.25 12.96
CA ASN A 147 0.05 -0.29 11.60
C ASN A 147 -1.39 0.21 11.50
N SER A 148 -2.19 0.05 12.57
CA SER A 148 -3.61 0.44 12.59
C SER A 148 -3.83 1.86 13.14
N LEU A 149 -3.04 2.26 14.13
CA LEU A 149 -3.21 3.44 14.99
C LEU A 149 -1.90 4.23 15.14
N GLY A 150 -1.03 4.18 14.13
CA GLY A 150 0.35 4.69 14.22
C GLY A 150 0.48 6.16 14.66
N GLU A 151 -0.46 7.03 14.27
CA GLU A 151 -0.43 8.43 14.72
C GLU A 151 -0.76 8.57 16.23
N ILE A 152 -1.61 7.71 16.80
CA ILE A 152 -1.86 7.68 18.25
C ILE A 152 -0.61 7.19 18.99
N VAL A 153 0.00 6.11 18.49
CA VAL A 153 1.25 5.58 19.06
C VAL A 153 2.35 6.66 19.00
N GLY A 154 2.47 7.35 17.86
CA GLY A 154 3.39 8.47 17.67
C GLY A 154 3.13 9.62 18.65
N LYS A 155 1.87 9.99 18.89
CA LYS A 155 1.53 11.04 19.86
C LYS A 155 2.01 10.71 21.28
N VAL A 156 1.85 9.45 21.72
CA VAL A 156 2.33 8.99 23.02
C VAL A 156 3.87 8.94 23.05
N TYR A 157 4.49 8.45 21.98
CA TYR A 157 5.94 8.35 21.86
C TYR A 157 6.61 9.73 21.94
N VAL A 158 6.14 10.69 21.14
CA VAL A 158 6.66 12.06 21.08
C VAL A 158 6.56 12.73 22.45
N LYS A 159 5.42 12.58 23.14
CA LYS A 159 5.25 13.12 24.49
C LYS A 159 6.30 12.62 25.49
N LYS A 160 6.81 11.39 25.31
CA LYS A 160 7.74 10.75 26.24
C LYS A 160 9.21 10.85 25.83
N HIS A 161 9.48 10.92 24.53
CA HIS A 161 10.81 10.65 23.99
C HIS A 161 11.30 11.68 22.98
N PHE A 162 10.51 12.70 22.65
CA PHE A 162 10.91 13.72 21.68
C PHE A 162 10.86 15.11 22.30
N SER A 163 12.00 15.80 22.31
CA SER A 163 12.12 17.13 22.92
C SER A 163 11.87 18.25 21.90
N PRO A 164 11.28 19.38 22.31
CA PRO A 164 11.12 20.55 21.45
C PRO A 164 12.44 21.08 20.90
N GLU A 165 13.51 21.04 21.69
CA GLU A 165 14.84 21.54 21.33
C GLU A 165 15.43 20.74 20.15
N ALA A 166 15.21 19.42 20.13
CA ALA A 166 15.61 18.57 19.01
C ALA A 166 14.87 18.98 17.72
N LYS A 167 13.60 19.38 17.81
CA LYS A 167 12.84 19.89 16.66
C LYS A 167 13.44 21.18 16.12
N GLU A 168 13.82 22.10 16.99
CA GLU A 168 14.43 23.38 16.62
C GLU A 168 15.78 23.19 15.93
N GLN A 169 16.66 22.35 16.52
CA GLN A 169 17.97 22.06 15.96
C GLN A 169 17.88 21.41 14.57
N VAL A 170 17.01 20.41 14.40
CA VAL A 170 16.81 19.76 13.10
C VAL A 170 16.15 20.72 12.11
N THR A 171 15.27 21.61 12.56
CA THR A 171 14.68 22.65 11.70
C THR A 171 15.74 23.60 11.18
N LEU A 172 16.67 24.04 12.03
CA LEU A 172 17.78 24.89 11.62
C LEU A 172 18.71 24.14 10.64
N LEU A 173 19.03 22.87 10.92
CA LEU A 173 19.83 22.04 10.02
C LEU A 173 19.20 21.93 8.63
N VAL A 174 17.89 21.63 8.55
CA VAL A 174 17.18 21.54 7.28
C VAL A 174 17.19 22.88 6.54
N LYS A 175 16.99 24.01 7.24
CA LYS A 175 17.10 25.34 6.62
C LYS A 175 18.49 25.58 6.02
N ASN A 176 19.54 25.22 6.75
CA ASN A 176 20.92 25.35 6.27
C ASN A 176 21.19 24.45 5.05
N LEU A 177 20.70 23.22 5.06
CA LEU A 177 20.81 22.30 3.93
C LEU A 177 20.08 22.85 2.69
N LEU A 178 18.86 23.37 2.84
CA LEU A 178 18.12 23.97 1.72
C LEU A 178 18.86 25.19 1.15
N LYS A 179 19.46 26.03 2.01
CA LYS A 179 20.29 27.15 1.57
C LYS A 179 21.50 26.67 0.75
N ALA A 180 22.28 25.73 1.29
CA ALA A 180 23.44 25.17 0.60
C ALA A 180 23.06 24.48 -0.72
N TYR A 181 21.92 23.79 -0.76
CA TYR A 181 21.39 23.18 -1.99
C TYR A 181 21.03 24.24 -3.04
N GLY A 182 20.45 25.37 -2.61
CA GLY A 182 20.15 26.51 -3.49
C GLY A 182 21.41 27.16 -4.05
N GLU A 183 22.47 27.29 -3.25
CA GLU A 183 23.79 27.75 -3.71
C GLU A 183 24.39 26.76 -4.73
N SER A 184 24.34 25.45 -4.43
CA SER A 184 24.78 24.40 -5.34
C SER A 184 24.08 24.50 -6.70
N ILE A 185 22.73 24.61 -6.73
CA ILE A 185 21.95 24.72 -7.98
C ILE A 185 22.41 25.89 -8.84
N LYS A 186 22.70 27.05 -8.24
CA LYS A 186 23.16 28.24 -8.98
C LYS A 186 24.48 27.98 -9.70
N ASN A 187 25.35 27.17 -9.11
CA ASN A 187 26.71 26.89 -9.58
C ASN A 187 26.82 25.65 -10.48
N LEU A 188 25.70 25.00 -10.85
CA LEU A 188 25.75 23.81 -11.73
C LEU A 188 25.97 24.19 -13.19
N ASP A 189 27.11 23.86 -13.77
CA ASP A 189 27.44 24.23 -15.16
C ASP A 189 26.64 23.47 -16.23
N TRP A 190 26.11 22.30 -15.88
CA TRP A 190 25.35 21.45 -16.81
C TRP A 190 23.87 21.86 -16.94
N MET A 191 23.37 22.77 -16.10
CA MET A 191 21.96 23.21 -16.12
C MET A 191 21.81 24.57 -16.81
N SER A 192 20.83 24.66 -17.72
CA SER A 192 20.46 25.95 -18.32
C SER A 192 19.93 26.95 -17.26
N PRO A 193 20.04 28.26 -17.51
CA PRO A 193 19.49 29.29 -16.61
C PRO A 193 18.00 29.09 -16.30
N GLU A 194 17.20 28.71 -17.29
CA GLU A 194 15.76 28.50 -17.16
C GLU A 194 15.47 27.30 -16.24
N THR A 195 16.23 26.22 -16.39
CA THR A 195 16.07 25.03 -15.55
C THR A 195 16.50 25.31 -14.11
N LYS A 196 17.58 26.08 -13.89
CA LYS A 196 18.00 26.53 -12.56
C LYS A 196 16.91 27.35 -11.88
N LYS A 197 16.25 28.26 -12.61
CA LYS A 197 15.12 29.05 -12.10
C LYS A 197 13.98 28.15 -11.60
N GLN A 198 13.58 27.14 -12.37
CA GLN A 198 12.53 26.19 -11.95
C GLN A 198 12.95 25.33 -10.77
N ALA A 199 14.21 24.89 -10.72
CA ALA A 199 14.73 24.12 -9.59
C ALA A 199 14.73 24.94 -8.28
N LEU A 200 15.12 26.22 -8.34
CA LEU A 200 15.07 27.14 -7.21
C LEU A 200 13.63 27.45 -6.77
N ASP A 201 12.70 27.61 -7.72
CA ASP A 201 11.27 27.78 -7.40
C ASP A 201 10.73 26.56 -6.64
N LYS A 202 11.03 25.35 -7.11
CA LYS A 202 10.64 24.11 -6.41
C LYS A 202 11.27 24.03 -5.01
N LEU A 203 12.55 24.38 -4.88
CA LEU A 203 13.24 24.39 -3.59
C LEU A 203 12.59 25.36 -2.61
N SER A 204 12.15 26.54 -3.07
CA SER A 204 11.46 27.54 -2.24
C SER A 204 10.11 27.06 -1.69
N LYS A 205 9.47 26.11 -2.40
CA LYS A 205 8.17 25.52 -2.02
C LYS A 205 8.32 24.25 -1.18
N PHE A 206 9.55 23.89 -0.79
CA PHE A 206 9.79 22.69 0.00
C PHE A 206 9.24 22.85 1.43
N THR A 207 8.31 21.98 1.83
CA THR A 207 7.73 21.96 3.17
C THR A 207 8.32 20.80 3.98
N PRO A 208 9.22 21.05 4.95
CA PRO A 208 9.79 19.99 5.77
C PRO A 208 8.76 19.46 6.79
N LYS A 209 8.75 18.14 7.01
CA LYS A 209 7.97 17.48 8.08
C LYS A 209 8.95 16.90 9.11
N ILE A 210 9.00 17.49 10.30
CA ILE A 210 10.01 17.19 11.33
C ILE A 210 9.34 16.69 12.61
N GLY A 211 9.65 15.45 13.00
CA GLY A 211 9.18 14.83 14.25
C GLY A 211 7.74 14.34 14.17
N TYR A 212 6.78 15.26 14.26
CA TYR A 212 5.35 14.95 14.42
C TYR A 212 4.46 15.93 13.64
N PRO A 213 3.24 15.53 13.23
CA PRO A 213 2.33 16.40 12.52
C PRO A 213 1.76 17.48 13.45
N ASP A 214 1.42 18.64 12.89
CA ASP A 214 0.74 19.70 13.64
C ASP A 214 -0.71 19.34 13.96
N GLN A 215 -1.33 18.51 13.11
CA GLN A 215 -2.69 18.01 13.26
C GLN A 215 -2.68 16.48 13.30
N TRP A 216 -3.18 15.92 14.39
CA TRP A 216 -3.30 14.47 14.57
C TRP A 216 -4.57 13.94 13.91
N ARG A 217 -4.48 12.74 13.34
CA ARG A 217 -5.64 12.03 12.81
C ARG A 217 -6.65 11.73 13.92
N ASP A 218 -7.92 11.99 13.60
CA ASP A 218 -9.04 11.58 14.43
C ASP A 218 -9.38 10.10 14.19
N TYR A 219 -9.45 9.34 15.27
CA TYR A 219 -9.82 7.92 15.30
C TYR A 219 -11.13 7.65 16.04
N SER A 220 -11.91 8.68 16.39
CA SER A 220 -13.17 8.60 17.15
C SER A 220 -14.19 7.58 16.61
N THR A 221 -14.19 7.36 15.29
CA THR A 221 -15.08 6.44 14.58
C THR A 221 -14.56 4.99 14.54
N LEU A 222 -13.29 4.74 14.87
CA LEU A 222 -12.73 3.40 14.92
C LEU A 222 -13.04 2.75 16.27
N LYS A 223 -13.91 1.72 16.25
CA LYS A 223 -14.26 0.95 17.44
C LYS A 223 -13.38 -0.28 17.58
N VAL A 224 -12.78 -0.45 18.75
CA VAL A 224 -11.94 -1.61 19.11
C VAL A 224 -12.66 -2.43 20.18
N VAL A 225 -12.77 -3.74 19.95
CA VAL A 225 -13.46 -4.68 20.84
C VAL A 225 -12.44 -5.64 21.45
N LYS A 226 -12.37 -5.69 22.79
CA LYS A 226 -11.46 -6.59 23.49
C LYS A 226 -11.80 -8.05 23.14
N GLY A 227 -10.79 -8.86 22.83
CA GLY A 227 -10.96 -10.27 22.46
C GLY A 227 -11.29 -10.55 20.99
N ASP A 228 -11.55 -9.52 20.17
CA ASP A 228 -11.89 -9.67 18.75
C ASP A 228 -10.74 -9.18 17.85
N LEU A 229 -9.61 -9.90 17.83
CA LEU A 229 -8.42 -9.48 17.07
C LEU A 229 -8.72 -9.32 15.57
N TYR A 230 -9.32 -10.34 14.96
CA TYR A 230 -9.61 -10.33 13.53
C TYR A 230 -10.66 -9.27 13.15
N GLY A 231 -11.75 -9.14 13.93
CA GLY A 231 -12.75 -8.11 13.66
C GLY A 231 -12.19 -6.70 13.89
N ASN A 232 -11.30 -6.48 14.86
CA ASN A 232 -10.57 -5.22 15.00
C ASN A 232 -9.69 -4.91 13.78
N GLN A 233 -9.08 -5.94 13.17
CA GLN A 233 -8.33 -5.78 11.93
C GLN A 233 -9.21 -5.35 10.76
N GLN A 234 -10.37 -5.96 10.61
CA GLN A 234 -11.33 -5.58 9.57
C GLN A 234 -11.83 -4.14 9.78
N LYS A 235 -12.18 -3.78 11.03
CA LYS A 235 -12.61 -2.42 11.39
C LYS A 235 -11.53 -1.37 11.10
N ALA A 236 -10.26 -1.65 11.45
CA ALA A 236 -9.15 -0.75 11.14
C ALA A 236 -8.92 -0.58 9.63
N THR A 237 -9.01 -1.67 8.87
CA THR A 237 -8.89 -1.65 7.40
C THR A 237 -10.02 -0.83 6.77
N ALA A 238 -11.27 -1.05 7.21
CA ALA A 238 -12.42 -0.29 6.74
C ALA A 238 -12.34 1.20 7.12
N PHE A 239 -11.84 1.52 8.32
CA PHE A 239 -11.61 2.90 8.74
C PHE A 239 -10.64 3.62 7.81
N GLU A 240 -9.47 3.02 7.52
CA GLU A 240 -8.49 3.64 6.63
C GLU A 240 -9.01 3.74 5.20
N TYR A 241 -9.70 2.71 4.72
CA TYR A 241 -10.34 2.73 3.41
C TYR A 241 -11.33 3.89 3.27
N ASN A 242 -12.28 4.02 4.21
CA ASN A 242 -13.26 5.11 4.21
C ASN A 242 -12.58 6.49 4.29
N ARG A 243 -11.47 6.60 5.03
CA ARG A 243 -10.67 7.83 5.08
C ARG A 243 -10.08 8.18 3.72
N GLN A 244 -9.55 7.20 2.98
CA GLN A 244 -9.00 7.45 1.65
C GLN A 244 -10.10 7.79 0.64
N ILE A 245 -11.24 7.11 0.67
CA ILE A 245 -12.40 7.43 -0.17
C ILE A 245 -12.87 8.87 0.08
N ARG A 246 -13.00 9.32 1.34
CA ARG A 246 -13.38 10.72 1.66
C ARG A 246 -12.44 11.79 1.11
N LYS A 247 -11.19 11.45 0.76
CA LYS A 247 -10.26 12.40 0.16
C LYS A 247 -10.46 12.59 -1.34
N THR A 248 -11.26 11.74 -1.97
CA THR A 248 -11.45 11.71 -3.43
C THR A 248 -12.57 12.64 -3.92
N GLY A 249 -13.10 13.50 -3.04
CA GLY A 249 -14.29 14.33 -3.27
C GLY A 249 -15.56 13.63 -2.81
#